data_AF-A0AAD8H1N4-F1
#
_entry.id   AF-A0AAD8H1N4-F1
#
_cell.length_a   1.000
_cell.length_b   1.000
_cell.length_c   1.000
_cell.angle_alpha   90.00
_cell.angle_beta   90.00
_cell.angle_gamma   90.00
#
_symmetry.space_group_name_H-M   'P 1'
#
loop_
_entity.id
_entity.type
_entity.pdbx_description
1 polymer ?
#
loop_
_entity_poly.entity_id
_entity_poly.type
_entity_poly.pdbx_seq_one_letter_code
_entity_poly.pdbx_strand_id
1 'polypeptide(L)'
;MSDKYNVEAAEKLANKALHLPVSAAVPIYEQLFLTYPTAAKFWKQYVEAHMVENNDDAVKQLFSRCLLDRLQISLWRCYIRFIRKANDKKGIEGQEETRKAYDFMLNCVGEDIAAGPVWIGYITFLKSLPAHSAQEESHVSRQLRKSSEGR
;
A
#
# COMPACT_ATOMS: atom_id res chain seq x y z
N MET A 1 -30.38 21.06 -4.75
CA MET A 1 -29.07 20.73 -5.35
C MET A 1 -28.32 19.92 -4.32
N SER A 2 -28.09 18.63 -4.57
CA SER A 2 -27.37 17.78 -3.61
C SER A 2 -25.92 18.27 -3.54
N ASP A 3 -25.42 18.55 -2.33
CA ASP A 3 -24.05 18.98 -2.12
C ASP A 3 -23.10 17.84 -2.52
N LYS A 4 -22.53 17.97 -3.72
CA LYS A 4 -21.62 16.99 -4.32
C LYS A 4 -20.40 16.75 -3.43
N TYR A 5 -20.00 17.73 -2.62
CA TYR A 5 -18.81 17.68 -1.76
C TYR A 5 -19.14 17.33 -0.30
N ASN A 6 -20.32 16.74 -0.06
CA ASN A 6 -20.65 16.21 1.25
C ASN A 6 -19.79 14.96 1.57
N VAL A 7 -18.78 15.17 2.40
CA VAL A 7 -17.83 14.12 2.81
C VAL A 7 -18.53 13.02 3.60
N GLU A 8 -19.48 13.35 4.47
CA GLU A 8 -20.21 12.36 5.27
C GLU A 8 -21.03 11.40 4.39
N ALA A 9 -21.68 11.93 3.36
CA ALA A 9 -22.40 11.12 2.37
C ALA A 9 -21.45 10.22 1.58
N ALA A 10 -20.29 10.74 1.17
CA ALA A 10 -19.26 9.97 0.49
C ALA A 10 -18.71 8.83 1.36
N GLU A 11 -18.47 9.09 2.64
CA GLU A 11 -18.03 8.08 3.60
C GLU A 11 -19.09 7.00 3.84
N LYS A 12 -20.37 7.37 3.96
CA LYS A 12 -21.47 6.40 4.08
C LYS A 12 -21.55 5.48 2.85
N LEU A 13 -21.37 6.03 1.65
CA LEU A 13 -21.33 5.25 0.41
C LEU A 13 -20.14 4.30 0.38
N ALA A 14 -18.94 4.78 0.70
CA ALA A 14 -17.74 3.97 0.75
C ALA A 14 -17.84 2.84 1.79
N ASN A 15 -18.39 3.13 2.97
CA ASN A 15 -18.63 2.13 4.01
C ASN A 15 -19.65 1.08 3.58
N LYS A 16 -20.71 1.47 2.85
CA LYS A 16 -21.65 0.51 2.27
C LYS A 16 -20.95 -0.40 1.25
N ALA A 17 -20.06 0.15 0.42
CA ALA A 17 -19.34 -0.60 -0.60
C ALA A 17 -18.44 -1.71 -0.02
N LEU A 18 -17.94 -1.57 1.22
CA LEU A 18 -17.16 -2.60 1.90
C LEU A 18 -17.92 -3.92 2.12
N HIS A 19 -19.24 -3.88 2.15
CA HIS A 19 -20.09 -5.03 2.41
C HIS A 19 -20.72 -5.62 1.14
N LEU A 20 -20.37 -5.09 -0.03
CA LEU A 20 -20.86 -5.55 -1.32
C LEU A 20 -19.81 -6.42 -2.03
N PRO A 21 -20.24 -7.33 -2.92
CA PRO A 21 -19.32 -7.95 -3.88
C PRO A 21 -18.58 -6.88 -4.69
N VAL A 22 -17.35 -7.14 -5.12
CA VAL A 22 -16.52 -6.13 -5.80
C VAL A 22 -17.20 -5.60 -7.06
N SER A 23 -17.89 -6.47 -7.82
CA SER A 23 -18.65 -6.09 -9.01
C SER A 23 -19.69 -4.98 -8.75
N ALA A 24 -20.32 -4.99 -7.58
CA ALA A 24 -21.28 -3.97 -7.15
C ALA A 24 -20.62 -2.76 -6.47
N ALA A 25 -19.43 -2.94 -5.89
CA ALA A 25 -18.66 -1.88 -5.25
C ALA A 25 -17.89 -0.99 -6.24
N VAL A 26 -17.41 -1.54 -7.35
CA VAL A 26 -16.68 -0.83 -8.43
C VAL A 26 -17.35 0.48 -8.85
N PRO A 27 -18.64 0.51 -9.29
CA PRO A 27 -19.26 1.75 -9.74
C PRO A 27 -19.37 2.80 -8.63
N ILE A 28 -19.47 2.38 -7.36
CA ILE A 28 -19.52 3.29 -6.22
C ILE A 28 -18.15 3.97 -6.05
N TYR A 29 -17.06 3.20 -6.08
CA TYR A 29 -15.71 3.76 -5.96
C TYR A 29 -15.35 4.66 -7.14
N GLU A 30 -15.62 4.25 -8.38
CA GLU A 30 -15.36 5.08 -9.56
C GLU A 30 -16.13 6.42 -9.49
N GLN A 31 -17.39 6.41 -9.01
CA GLN A 31 -18.14 7.65 -8.78
C GLN A 31 -17.51 8.51 -7.67
N LEU A 32 -17.04 7.91 -6.58
CA LEU A 32 -16.35 8.63 -5.51
C LEU A 32 -15.09 9.33 -6.02
N PHE A 33 -14.31 8.71 -6.91
CA PHE A 33 -13.09 9.30 -7.45
C PHE A 33 -13.32 10.45 -8.43
N LEU A 34 -14.52 10.56 -9.03
CA LEU A 34 -14.90 11.76 -9.80
C LEU A 34 -14.99 13.02 -8.92
N THR A 35 -15.14 12.85 -7.61
CA THR A 35 -15.28 13.96 -6.65
C THR A 35 -14.06 14.05 -5.72
N TYR A 36 -13.53 12.91 -5.30
CA TYR A 36 -12.43 12.79 -4.34
C TYR A 36 -11.27 11.95 -4.91
N PRO A 37 -10.64 12.37 -6.01
CA PRO A 37 -9.56 11.60 -6.64
C PRO A 37 -8.31 11.47 -5.75
N THR A 38 -8.18 12.33 -4.73
CA THR A 38 -7.08 12.34 -3.76
C THR A 38 -7.33 11.50 -2.52
N ALA A 39 -8.55 10.98 -2.31
CA ALA A 39 -8.93 10.31 -1.08
C ALA A 39 -8.30 8.91 -1.00
N ALA A 40 -7.10 8.82 -0.42
CA ALA A 40 -6.38 7.57 -0.24
C ALA A 40 -7.16 6.52 0.57
N LYS A 41 -8.05 6.96 1.47
CA LYS A 41 -8.97 6.08 2.20
C LYS A 41 -9.83 5.25 1.24
N PHE A 42 -10.44 5.88 0.23
CA PHE A 42 -11.32 5.19 -0.73
C PHE A 42 -10.51 4.32 -1.69
N TRP A 43 -9.34 4.78 -2.16
CA TRP A 43 -8.43 3.96 -2.96
C TRP A 43 -8.00 2.69 -2.22
N LYS A 44 -7.65 2.82 -0.94
CA LYS A 44 -7.26 1.67 -0.13
C LYS A 44 -8.40 0.66 -0.01
N GLN A 45 -9.62 1.11 0.30
CA GLN A 45 -10.79 0.24 0.42
C GLN A 45 -11.09 -0.49 -0.91
N TYR A 46 -10.97 0.23 -2.03
CA TYR A 46 -11.20 -0.32 -3.36
C TYR A 46 -10.17 -1.42 -3.71
N VAL A 47 -8.88 -1.13 -3.50
CA VAL A 47 -7.81 -2.11 -3.72
C VAL A 47 -7.96 -3.32 -2.80
N GLU A 48 -8.23 -3.11 -1.51
CA GLU A 48 -8.42 -4.20 -0.55
C GLU A 48 -9.59 -5.10 -0.95
N ALA A 49 -10.68 -4.54 -1.51
CA ALA A 49 -11.81 -5.33 -2.01
C ALA A 49 -11.38 -6.28 -3.15
N HIS A 50 -10.61 -5.79 -4.13
CA HIS A 50 -10.06 -6.64 -5.21
C HIS A 50 -9.04 -7.67 -4.71
N MET A 51 -8.26 -7.34 -3.67
CA MET A 51 -7.32 -8.29 -3.06
C MET A 51 -8.00 -9.47 -2.37
N VAL A 52 -9.21 -9.27 -1.81
CA VAL A 52 -10.00 -10.35 -1.20
C VAL A 52 -10.49 -11.35 -2.25
N GLU A 53 -10.87 -10.86 -3.44
CA GLU A 53 -11.28 -11.71 -4.57
C GLU A 53 -10.11 -12.40 -5.30
N ASN A 54 -8.86 -12.12 -4.92
CA ASN A 54 -7.65 -12.60 -5.58
C ASN A 54 -7.58 -12.22 -7.07
N ASN A 55 -8.13 -11.06 -7.44
CA ASN A 55 -8.01 -10.52 -8.79
C ASN A 55 -6.73 -9.69 -8.91
N ASP A 56 -5.59 -10.37 -9.03
CA ASP A 56 -4.26 -9.75 -8.99
C ASP A 56 -4.04 -8.73 -10.12
N ASP A 57 -4.62 -8.94 -11.30
CA ASP A 57 -4.45 -8.02 -12.42
C ASP A 57 -5.23 -6.73 -12.22
N ALA A 58 -6.45 -6.79 -11.68
CA ALA A 58 -7.19 -5.60 -11.28
C ALA A 58 -6.45 -4.83 -10.18
N VAL A 59 -5.90 -5.52 -9.19
CA VAL A 59 -5.10 -4.90 -8.12
C VAL A 59 -3.88 -4.15 -8.68
N LYS A 60 -3.12 -4.76 -9.61
CA LYS A 60 -1.99 -4.10 -10.27
C LYS A 60 -2.42 -2.85 -11.04
N GLN A 61 -3.52 -2.93 -11.80
CA GLN A 61 -4.05 -1.78 -12.54
C GLN A 61 -4.44 -0.65 -11.59
N LEU A 62 -5.09 -0.95 -10.46
CA LEU A 62 -5.44 0.06 -9.46
C LEU A 62 -4.20 0.71 -8.84
N PHE A 63 -3.17 -0.06 -8.50
CA PHE A 63 -1.92 0.53 -8.01
C PHE A 63 -1.26 1.43 -9.05
N SER A 64 -1.24 1.05 -10.33
CA SER A 64 -0.70 1.93 -11.39
C SER A 64 -1.45 3.26 -11.52
N ARG A 65 -2.75 3.31 -11.17
CA ARG A 65 -3.58 4.52 -11.20
C ARG A 65 -3.35 5.46 -10.02
N CYS A 66 -2.97 4.95 -8.84
CA CYS A 66 -3.00 5.76 -7.61
C CYS A 66 -1.70 5.82 -6.80
N LEU A 67 -0.77 4.87 -6.97
CA LEU A 67 0.34 4.69 -6.04
C LEU A 67 1.39 5.80 -6.13
N LEU A 68 1.74 6.25 -7.34
CA LEU A 68 2.72 7.32 -7.56
C LEU A 68 2.11 8.72 -7.47
N ASP A 69 0.86 8.87 -7.89
CA ASP A 69 0.13 10.14 -7.78
C ASP A 69 -0.16 10.54 -6.33
N ARG A 70 -0.19 9.55 -5.41
CA ARG A 70 -0.51 9.71 -3.99
C ARG A 70 0.48 8.94 -3.13
N LEU A 71 1.47 9.65 -2.58
CA LEU A 71 2.47 9.12 -1.66
C LEU A 71 1.94 8.87 -0.24
N GLN A 72 0.75 8.28 -0.12
CA GLN A 72 0.08 8.03 1.16
C GLN A 72 0.55 6.69 1.73
N ILE A 73 1.19 6.72 2.91
CA ILE A 73 1.76 5.52 3.58
C ILE A 73 0.76 4.36 3.67
N SER A 74 -0.51 4.65 3.89
CA SER A 74 -1.56 3.63 3.98
C SER A 74 -1.75 2.81 2.70
N LEU A 75 -1.61 3.44 1.52
CA LEU A 75 -1.66 2.77 0.21
C LEU A 75 -0.40 1.96 -0.05
N TRP A 76 0.78 2.52 0.24
CA TRP A 76 2.05 1.81 0.10
C TRP A 76 2.12 0.58 1.00
N ARG A 77 1.54 0.63 2.21
CA ARG A 77 1.41 -0.53 3.10
C ARG A 77 0.47 -1.59 2.53
N CYS A 78 -0.55 -1.20 1.78
CA CYS A 78 -1.42 -2.13 1.05
C CYS A 78 -0.65 -2.78 -0.12
N TYR A 79 0.10 -1.98 -0.88
CA TYR A 79 0.96 -2.44 -1.97
C TYR A 79 1.97 -3.49 -1.53
N ILE A 80 2.74 -3.24 -0.46
CA ILE A 80 3.74 -4.21 -0.03
C ILE A 80 3.12 -5.50 0.52
N ARG A 81 1.91 -5.42 1.11
CA ARG A 81 1.14 -6.60 1.52
C ARG A 81 0.74 -7.44 0.31
N PHE A 82 0.31 -6.80 -0.78
CA PHE A 82 -0.01 -7.47 -2.03
C PHE A 82 1.22 -8.16 -2.63
N ILE A 83 2.34 -7.45 -2.77
CA ILE A 83 3.59 -8.01 -3.33
C ILE A 83 4.06 -9.21 -2.52
N ARG A 84 4.07 -9.11 -1.19
CA ARG A 84 4.44 -10.23 -0.30
C ARG A 84 3.56 -11.45 -0.54
N LYS A 85 2.24 -11.27 -0.60
CA LYS A 85 1.29 -12.37 -0.85
C LYS A 85 1.53 -13.01 -2.23
N ALA A 86 1.75 -12.20 -3.26
CA ALA A 86 1.99 -12.66 -4.63
C ALA A 86 3.31 -13.43 -4.78
N ASN A 87 4.28 -13.17 -3.91
CA ASN A 87 5.63 -13.73 -3.98
C ASN A 87 5.93 -14.81 -2.93
N ASP A 88 5.02 -15.04 -1.96
CA ASP A 88 5.21 -15.95 -0.82
C ASP A 88 5.62 -17.38 -1.24
N LYS A 89 5.05 -17.88 -2.35
CA LYS A 89 5.28 -19.25 -2.85
C LYS A 89 6.43 -19.37 -3.86
N LYS A 90 7.15 -18.28 -4.16
CA LYS A 90 8.20 -18.24 -5.21
C LYS A 90 9.61 -18.45 -4.66
N GLY A 91 9.77 -18.80 -3.39
CA GLY A 91 11.08 -19.05 -2.78
C GLY A 91 12.02 -17.84 -2.87
N ILE A 92 13.28 -18.09 -3.24
CA ILE A 92 14.34 -17.06 -3.28
C ILE A 92 14.00 -15.93 -4.27
N GLU A 93 13.48 -16.27 -5.45
CA GLU A 93 13.08 -15.26 -6.45
C GLU A 93 12.00 -14.32 -5.88
N GLY A 94 10.99 -14.90 -5.20
CA GLY A 94 9.96 -14.11 -4.52
C GLY A 94 10.49 -13.21 -3.42
N GLN A 95 11.52 -13.66 -2.69
CA GLN A 95 12.18 -12.87 -1.66
C GLN A 95 12.93 -11.68 -2.27
N GLU A 96 13.68 -11.87 -3.35
CA GLU A 96 14.37 -10.79 -4.05
C GLU A 96 13.40 -9.76 -4.65
N GLU A 97 12.30 -10.21 -5.28
CA GLU A 97 11.27 -9.29 -5.79
C GLU A 97 10.57 -8.51 -4.66
N THR A 98 10.36 -9.15 -3.51
CA THR A 98 9.83 -8.48 -2.32
C THR A 98 10.82 -7.46 -1.76
N ARG A 99 12.13 -7.76 -1.76
CA ARG A 99 13.19 -6.82 -1.37
C ARG A 99 13.20 -5.59 -2.27
N LYS A 100 13.20 -5.79 -3.60
CA LYS A 100 13.11 -4.70 -4.58
C LYS A 100 11.87 -3.82 -4.37
N ALA A 101 10.73 -4.42 -4.03
CA ALA A 101 9.51 -3.67 -3.74
C ALA A 101 9.61 -2.84 -2.46
N TYR A 102 10.28 -3.33 -1.41
CA TYR A 102 10.57 -2.53 -0.22
C TYR A 102 11.53 -1.39 -0.53
N ASP A 103 12.60 -1.64 -1.29
CA ASP A 103 13.56 -0.59 -1.67
C ASP A 103 12.88 0.51 -2.50
N PHE A 104 12.02 0.13 -3.45
CA PHE A 104 11.20 1.06 -4.22
C PHE A 104 10.27 1.88 -3.32
N MET A 105 9.54 1.21 -2.42
CA MET A 105 8.65 1.87 -1.46
C MET A 105 9.41 2.86 -0.57
N LEU A 106 10.57 2.49 -0.05
CA LEU A 106 11.39 3.35 0.80
C LEU A 106 12.01 4.52 0.01
N ASN A 107 12.35 4.34 -1.25
CA ASN A 107 12.78 5.44 -2.10
C ASN A 107 11.65 6.46 -2.37
N CYS A 108 10.39 6.01 -2.40
CA CYS A 108 9.24 6.88 -2.62
C CYS A 108 8.73 7.55 -1.34
N VAL A 109 8.68 6.83 -0.21
CA VAL A 109 8.03 7.29 1.02
C VAL A 109 8.86 7.12 2.30
N GLY A 110 10.13 6.75 2.20
CA GLY A 110 10.98 6.44 3.35
C GLY A 110 11.34 7.63 4.23
N GLU A 111 11.29 8.85 3.68
CA GLU A 111 11.55 10.11 4.40
C GLU A 111 10.30 10.70 5.06
N ASP A 112 9.11 10.15 4.78
CA ASP A 112 7.87 10.61 5.39
C ASP A 112 7.89 10.35 6.91
N ILE A 113 7.40 11.30 7.70
CA ILE A 113 7.32 11.18 9.17
C ILE A 113 6.53 9.95 9.63
N ALA A 114 5.54 9.52 8.83
CA ALA A 114 4.71 8.35 9.06
C ALA A 114 5.29 7.07 8.43
N ALA A 115 6.51 7.09 7.89
CA ALA A 115 7.16 5.93 7.29
C ALA A 115 7.66 4.89 8.31
N GLY A 116 7.64 5.20 9.61
CA GLY A 116 8.13 4.28 10.66
C GLY A 116 7.62 2.83 10.53
N PRO A 117 6.31 2.58 10.36
CA PRO A 117 5.76 1.24 10.13
C PRO A 117 6.25 0.56 8.85
N VAL A 118 6.66 1.33 7.82
CA VAL A 118 7.23 0.80 6.58
C VAL A 118 8.63 0.24 6.84
N TRP A 119 9.47 1.02 7.50
CA TRP A 119 10.83 0.61 7.89
C TRP A 119 10.80 -0.61 8.81
N ILE A 120 9.93 -0.62 9.81
CA ILE A 120 9.74 -1.78 10.70
C ILE A 120 9.32 -3.00 9.88
N GLY A 121 8.38 -2.85 8.95
CA GLY A 121 7.95 -3.93 8.06
C GLY A 121 9.09 -4.51 7.23
N TYR A 122 10.00 -3.66 6.73
CA TYR A 122 11.17 -4.10 5.98
C TYR A 122 12.16 -4.86 6.86
N ILE A 123 12.51 -4.30 8.03
CA ILE A 123 13.41 -4.95 9.00
C ILE A 123 12.85 -6.32 9.43
N THR A 124 11.54 -6.42 9.70
CA THR A 124 10.90 -7.69 10.04
C THR A 124 10.96 -8.69 8.89
N PHE A 125 10.75 -8.24 7.65
CA PHE A 125 10.89 -9.09 6.47
C PHE A 125 12.32 -9.62 6.32
N LEU A 126 13.31 -8.74 6.38
CA LEU A 126 14.73 -9.07 6.34
C LEU A 126 15.13 -10.14 7.37
N LYS A 127 14.69 -9.97 8.63
CA LYS A 127 14.91 -10.94 9.71
C LYS A 127 14.27 -12.32 9.49
N SER A 128 13.26 -12.40 8.62
CA SER A 128 12.58 -13.68 8.33
C SER A 128 13.29 -14.52 7.28
N LEU A 129 14.28 -13.95 6.57
CA LEU A 129 14.99 -14.64 5.49
C LEU A 129 16.08 -15.58 6.07
N PRO A 130 16.16 -16.84 5.61
CA PRO A 130 17.06 -17.84 6.18
C PRO A 130 18.57 -17.61 5.93
N ALA A 131 18.97 -16.57 5.21
CA ALA A 131 20.36 -16.33 4.77
C ALA A 131 20.93 -14.96 5.19
N HIS A 132 20.40 -14.32 6.24
CA HIS A 132 20.70 -12.91 6.45
C HIS A 132 22.06 -12.60 7.08
N SER A 133 22.85 -11.74 6.43
CA SER A 133 24.05 -11.16 7.03
C SER A 133 23.64 -10.01 7.95
N ALA A 134 24.18 -9.97 9.16
CA ALA A 134 23.96 -8.87 10.12
C ALA A 134 24.31 -7.47 9.53
N GLN A 135 25.04 -7.43 8.42
CA GLN A 135 25.44 -6.21 7.73
C GLN A 135 24.25 -5.48 7.07
N GLU A 136 23.33 -6.18 6.41
CA GLU A 136 22.15 -5.53 5.78
C GLU A 136 21.21 -4.92 6.82
N GLU A 137 20.96 -5.63 7.91
CA GLU A 137 20.18 -5.10 9.04
C GLU A 137 20.81 -3.87 9.66
N SER A 138 22.14 -3.89 9.85
CA SER A 138 22.89 -2.77 10.38
C SER A 138 22.82 -1.55 9.44
N HIS A 139 22.83 -1.79 8.13
CA HIS A 139 22.70 -0.75 7.12
C HIS A 139 21.32 -0.11 7.15
N VAL A 140 20.24 -0.91 7.14
CA VAL A 140 18.85 -0.41 7.21
C VAL A 140 18.59 0.29 8.54
N SER A 141 19.04 -0.27 9.66
CA SER A 141 18.91 0.36 10.99
C SER A 141 19.63 1.70 11.06
N ARG A 142 20.78 1.83 10.37
CA ARG A 142 21.53 3.08 10.28
C ARG A 142 20.83 4.11 9.40
N GLN A 143 20.23 3.68 8.28
CA GLN A 143 19.44 4.57 7.42
C GLN A 143 18.23 5.13 8.17
N LEU A 144 17.52 4.29 8.95
CA LEU A 144 16.39 4.73 9.78
C LEU A 144 16.82 5.76 10.84
N ARG A 145 17.96 5.55 11.50
CA ARG A 145 18.48 6.53 12.47
C ARG A 145 18.79 7.86 11.81
N LYS A 146 19.47 7.84 10.66
CA LYS A 146 19.77 9.06 9.88
C LYS A 146 18.51 9.82 9.44
N SER A 147 17.48 9.12 8.96
CA SER A 147 16.22 9.76 8.56
C SER A 147 15.46 10.33 9.75
N SER A 148 15.64 9.78 10.96
CA SER A 148 15.05 10.33 12.18
C SER A 148 15.82 11.52 12.78
N GLU A 149 17.13 11.61 12.56
CA GLU A 149 18.05 12.61 13.12
C GLU A 149 18.14 13.90 12.28
N GLY A 150 17.72 13.88 11.00
CA GLY A 150 17.77 15.04 10.09
C GLY A 150 16.72 16.13 10.34
N ARG A 151 16.28 16.34 11.58
CA ARG A 151 15.31 17.37 11.98
C ARG A 151 15.87 18.34 13.01
#